data_AF-A0A849QHD5-F1
#
_entry.id   AF-A0A849QHD5-F1
#
_cell.length_a   1.000
_cell.length_b   1.000
_cell.length_c   1.000
_cell.angle_alpha   90.00
_cell.angle_beta   90.00
_cell.angle_gamma   90.00
#
_symmetry.space_group_name_H-M   'P 1'
#
loop_
_entity.id
_entity.type
_entity.pdbx_description
1 polymer ?
#
loop_
_entity_poly.entity_id
_entity_poly.type
_entity_poly.pdbx_seq_one_letter_code
_entity_poly.pdbx_strand_id
1 'polypeptide(L)'
;MQIDSLFGIIGLSLVIMGILVILLGMTLMMRESDQGNTETRRESKGIILLGPIPIVWGYGKKGWAVAIIVGIMLVLLWILFRG
;
A
#
# COMPACT_ATOMS: atom_id res chain seq x y z
N MET A 1 36.91 -3.53 -8.84
CA MET A 1 37.13 -3.59 -7.39
C MET A 1 36.67 -2.31 -6.65
N GLN A 2 37.21 -1.10 -6.92
CA GLN A 2 36.70 0.13 -6.25
C GLN A 2 35.36 0.65 -6.81
N ILE A 3 35.10 0.47 -8.11
CA ILE A 3 33.84 0.87 -8.76
C ILE A 3 32.64 0.06 -8.26
N ASP A 4 32.81 -1.23 -8.03
CA ASP A 4 31.75 -2.13 -7.56
C ASP A 4 31.25 -1.74 -6.15
N SER A 5 32.17 -1.31 -5.27
CA SER A 5 31.81 -0.76 -3.96
C SER A 5 31.08 0.58 -4.04
N LEU A 6 31.36 1.41 -5.05
CA LEU A 6 30.73 2.72 -5.19
C LEU A 6 29.26 2.60 -5.58
N PHE A 7 28.95 1.74 -6.56
CA PHE A 7 27.57 1.45 -6.97
C PHE A 7 26.78 0.79 -5.84
N GLY A 8 27.42 -0.09 -5.06
CA GLY A 8 26.80 -0.69 -3.87
C GLY A 8 26.41 0.33 -2.81
N ILE A 9 27.29 1.32 -2.53
CA ILE A 9 27.01 2.38 -1.55
C ILE A 9 25.89 3.31 -2.03
N ILE A 10 25.89 3.67 -3.32
CA ILE A 10 24.83 4.50 -3.91
C ILE A 10 23.47 3.78 -3.85
N GLY A 11 23.44 2.49 -4.22
CA GLY A 11 22.24 1.67 -4.14
C GLY A 11 21.72 1.52 -2.71
N LEU A 12 22.61 1.24 -1.75
CA LEU A 12 22.25 1.13 -0.34
C LEU A 12 21.72 2.45 0.22
N SER A 13 22.35 3.58 -0.12
CA SER A 13 21.89 4.90 0.27
C SER A 13 20.48 5.19 -0.25
N LEU A 14 20.20 4.85 -1.51
CA LEU A 14 18.88 5.05 -2.12
C LEU A 14 17.79 4.21 -1.43
N VAL A 15 18.10 2.94 -1.11
CA VAL A 15 17.16 2.04 -0.39
C VAL A 15 16.85 2.59 1.01
N ILE A 16 17.87 3.02 1.75
CA ILE A 16 17.70 3.60 3.09
C ILE A 16 16.85 4.87 3.01
N MET A 17 17.11 5.73 2.02
CA MET A 17 16.34 6.96 1.80
C MET A 17 14.86 6.64 1.51
N GLY A 18 14.60 5.66 0.65
CA GLY A 18 13.24 5.21 0.35
C GLY A 18 12.47 4.73 1.58
N ILE A 19 13.12 3.93 2.43
CA ILE A 19 12.54 3.45 3.70
C ILE A 19 12.21 4.64 4.61
N LEU A 20 13.12 5.60 4.75
CA LEU A 20 12.89 6.80 5.58
C LEU A 20 11.70 7.62 5.09
N VAL A 21 11.56 7.82 3.78
CA VAL A 21 10.42 8.55 3.19
C VAL A 21 9.10 7.83 3.45
N ILE A 22 9.07 6.50 3.32
CA ILE A 22 7.87 5.70 3.61
C ILE A 22 7.49 5.82 5.10
N LEU A 23 8.46 5.71 6.01
CA LEU A 23 8.23 5.87 7.45
C LEU A 23 7.69 7.27 7.78
N LEU A 24 8.28 8.32 7.22
CA LEU A 24 7.81 9.69 7.41
C LEU A 24 6.39 9.87 6.86
N GLY A 25 6.11 9.36 5.67
CA GLY A 25 4.78 9.38 5.07
C GLY A 25 3.72 8.72 5.96
N MET A 26 4.04 7.55 6.52
CA MET A 26 3.13 6.86 7.46
C MET A 26 2.90 7.65 8.74
N THR A 27 3.95 8.24 9.33
CA THR A 27 3.79 9.04 10.56
C THR A 27 2.98 10.32 10.34
N LEU A 28 3.12 10.97 9.18
CA LEU A 28 2.33 12.15 8.81
C LEU A 28 0.86 11.79 8.60
N MET A 29 0.57 10.70 7.89
CA MET A 29 -0.81 10.21 7.71
C MET A 29 -1.46 9.79 9.04
N MET A 30 -0.68 9.23 9.97
CA MET A 30 -1.19 8.85 11.28
C MET A 30 -1.47 10.07 12.17
N ARG A 31 -0.67 11.15 12.07
CA ARG A 31 -0.91 12.40 12.78
C ARG A 31 -2.18 13.13 12.30
N GLU A 32 -2.49 13.04 11.01
CA GLU A 32 -3.71 13.64 10.45
C GLU A 32 -4.99 12.91 10.93
N SER A 33 -4.86 11.65 11.37
CA SER A 33 -5.97 10.87 11.93
C SER A 33 -6.26 11.14 13.42
N ASP A 34 -5.42 11.91 14.12
CA ASP A 34 -5.52 12.11 15.59
C ASP A 34 -6.28 13.40 15.98
N GLN A 35 -6.74 14.21 15.01
CA GLN A 35 -7.59 15.39 15.26
C GLN A 35 -9.11 15.13 15.16
N GLY A 36 -9.52 13.86 15.03
CA GLY A 36 -10.93 13.47 14.94
C GLY A 36 -11.42 12.73 16.19
N ASN A 37 -11.84 13.46 17.22
CA ASN A 37 -12.62 12.92 18.33
C ASN A 37 -13.92 12.28 17.83
N THR A 38 -13.94 10.96 17.65
CA THR A 38 -15.19 10.17 17.59
C THR A 38 -14.89 8.72 17.89
N GLU A 39 -15.56 8.21 18.93
CA GLU A 39 -15.81 6.82 19.28
C GLU A 39 -15.09 5.76 18.44
N THR A 40 -14.34 4.90 19.14
CA THR A 40 -13.84 3.61 18.66
C THR A 40 -15.01 2.66 18.33
N ARG A 41 -15.83 3.00 17.34
CA ARG A 41 -16.61 2.02 16.59
C ARG A 41 -15.58 1.11 15.98
N ARG A 42 -15.50 -0.09 16.54
CA ARG A 42 -14.80 -1.24 15.99
C ARG A 42 -15.49 -1.59 14.68
N GLU A 43 -15.33 -0.74 13.67
CA GLU A 43 -15.75 -1.01 12.31
C GLU A 43 -14.86 -2.15 11.86
N SER A 44 -15.43 -3.34 11.88
CA SER A 44 -14.81 -4.54 11.36
C SER A 44 -14.72 -4.35 9.84
N LYS A 45 -13.60 -3.78 9.40
CA LYS A 45 -13.28 -3.57 7.99
C LYS A 45 -12.32 -4.67 7.55
N GLY A 46 -12.63 -5.30 6.43
CA GLY A 46 -11.80 -6.38 5.91
C GLY A 46 -12.03 -6.59 4.43
N ILE A 47 -10.98 -7.06 3.77
CA ILE A 47 -11.02 -7.49 2.37
C ILE A 47 -10.56 -8.95 2.36
N ILE A 48 -11.40 -9.84 1.82
CA ILE A 48 -11.07 -11.25 1.60
C ILE A 48 -10.93 -11.45 0.09
N LEU A 49 -9.79 -11.99 -0.35
CA LEU A 49 -9.56 -12.30 -1.77
C LEU A 49 -9.98 -13.75 -2.03
N LEU A 50 -11.11 -13.95 -2.72
CA LEU A 50 -11.52 -15.27 -3.23
C LEU A 50 -11.02 -15.40 -4.67
N GLY A 51 -9.78 -15.84 -4.83
CA GLY A 51 -9.10 -15.80 -6.11
C GLY A 51 -8.96 -14.34 -6.62
N PRO A 52 -9.24 -14.05 -7.89
CA PRO A 52 -9.14 -12.68 -8.42
C PRO A 52 -10.29 -11.75 -7.99
N ILE A 53 -11.29 -12.26 -7.25
CA ILE A 53 -12.48 -11.48 -6.86
C ILE A 53 -12.32 -10.99 -5.41
N PRO A 54 -12.17 -9.66 -5.17
CA PRO A 54 -12.11 -9.10 -3.84
C PRO A 54 -13.51 -8.98 -3.21
N ILE A 55 -13.70 -9.57 -2.02
CA ILE A 55 -14.87 -9.35 -1.16
C ILE A 55 -14.53 -8.30 -0.11
N VAL A 56 -15.22 -7.17 -0.17
CA VAL A 56 -14.92 -5.99 0.63
C VAL A 56 -16.07 -5.74 1.59
N TRP A 57 -15.80 -5.67 2.88
CA TRP A 57 -16.79 -5.43 3.93
C TRP A 57 -16.31 -4.38 4.94
N GLY A 58 -17.25 -3.65 5.53
CA GLY A 58 -16.99 -2.61 6.51
C GLY A 58 -16.40 -1.32 5.92
N TYR A 59 -15.99 -1.34 4.66
CA TYR A 59 -15.59 -0.14 3.93
C TYR A 59 -16.79 0.55 3.27
N GLY A 60 -16.86 1.87 3.41
CA GLY A 60 -17.85 2.68 2.70
C GLY A 60 -17.61 2.72 1.18
N LYS A 61 -18.47 3.46 0.44
CA LYS A 61 -18.44 3.56 -1.04
C LYS A 61 -17.04 3.80 -1.62
N LYS A 62 -16.22 4.60 -0.94
CA LYS A 62 -14.83 4.90 -1.34
C LYS A 62 -13.91 3.67 -1.27
N GLY A 63 -13.97 2.88 -0.20
CA GLY A 63 -13.10 1.69 -0.06
C GLY A 63 -13.54 0.54 -0.98
N TRP A 64 -14.84 0.45 -1.27
CA TRP A 64 -15.35 -0.48 -2.28
C TRP A 64 -14.80 -0.15 -3.68
N ALA A 65 -14.78 1.14 -4.04
CA ALA A 65 -14.20 1.60 -5.31
C ALA A 65 -12.70 1.30 -5.41
N VAL A 66 -11.93 1.56 -4.34
CA VAL A 66 -10.48 1.27 -4.32
C VAL A 66 -10.21 -0.23 -4.50
N ALA A 67 -10.94 -1.09 -3.80
CA ALA A 67 -10.74 -2.53 -3.90
C ALA A 67 -11.08 -3.09 -5.30
N ILE A 68 -12.11 -2.55 -5.96
CA ILE A 68 -12.42 -2.90 -7.35
C ILE A 68 -11.29 -2.47 -8.28
N ILE A 69 -10.79 -1.24 -8.15
CA ILE A 69 -9.68 -0.74 -8.97
C ILE A 69 -8.45 -1.63 -8.81
N VAL A 70 -8.09 -1.97 -7.58
CA VAL A 70 -6.95 -2.85 -7.27
C VAL A 70 -7.16 -4.26 -7.85
N GLY A 71 -8.36 -4.83 -7.70
CA GLY A 71 -8.68 -6.14 -8.27
C GLY A 71 -8.57 -6.17 -9.79
N ILE A 72 -9.13 -5.17 -10.47
CA ILE A 72 -9.04 -5.04 -11.93
C ILE A 72 -7.59 -4.87 -12.38
N MET A 73 -6.82 -4.03 -11.68
CA MET A 73 -5.39 -3.82 -11.97
C MET A 73 -4.60 -5.12 -11.88
N LEU A 74 -4.83 -5.94 -10.85
CA LEU A 74 -4.19 -7.25 -10.67
C LEU A 74 -4.55 -8.23 -11.78
N VAL A 75 -5.82 -8.25 -12.22
CA VAL A 75 -6.27 -9.09 -13.34
C VAL A 75 -5.62 -8.66 -14.66
N LEU A 76 -5.53 -7.35 -14.92
CA LEU A 76 -4.86 -6.83 -16.12
C LEU A 76 -3.37 -7.15 -16.13
N LEU A 77 -2.69 -6.97 -14.99
CA LEU A 77 -1.29 -7.37 -14.84
C LEU A 77 -1.09 -8.86 -15.03
N TRP A 78 -2.00 -9.68 -14.49
CA TRP A 78 -1.95 -11.13 -14.66
C TRP A 78 -2.12 -11.52 -16.12
N ILE A 79 -3.04 -10.91 -16.86
CA ILE A 79 -3.21 -11.13 -18.30
C ILE A 79 -1.96 -10.70 -19.08
N LEU A 80 -1.40 -9.52 -18.77
CA LEU A 80 -0.22 -8.98 -19.44
C LEU A 80 1.03 -9.82 -19.23
N PHE A 81 1.26 -10.34 -18.02
CA PHE A 81 2.41 -11.19 -17.69
C PHE A 81 2.21 -12.67 -18.04
N ARG A 82 0.97 -13.12 -18.29
CA ARG A 82 0.64 -14.49 -18.69
C ARG A 82 0.73 -14.68 -20.22
N GLY A 83 0.60 -13.59 -20.98
CA GLY A 83 0.75 -13.56 -22.44
C GLY A 83 2.18 -13.71 -22.93
#